data_AF-A0A3B3HV45-F1
#
_entry.id   AF-A0A3B3HV45-F1
#
_cell.length_a   1.000
_cell.length_b   1.000
_cell.length_c   1.000
_cell.angle_alpha   90.00
_cell.angle_beta   90.00
_cell.angle_gamma   90.00
#
_symmetry.space_group_name_H-M   'P 1'
#
loop_
_entity.id
_entity.type
_entity.pdbx_description
1 polymer ?
#
loop_
_entity_poly.entity_id
_entity_poly.type
_entity_poly.pdbx_seq_one_letter_code
_entity_poly.pdbx_strand_id
1 'polypeptide(L)'
;RKVFSCSLKSVAVGKDIDYYSKFSPSPLSMKQFLDFGSENACEKTSFAFLRQELPVRLANIMKEINLLPDNLLRTSSVSLVQSWYMQSFQDILKFKDKNSGFTHSTCNGFLIRFTDAVIKIRNRHNDVIPTMAQGVVEYKETYGTDPVVSQNVQYFLDRFYMSRISIRMLLNQHSE
;
A
#
# COMPACT_ATOMS: atom_id res chain seq x y z
N ARG A 1 26.63 -14.06 7.16
CA ARG A 1 26.25 -13.45 5.85
C ARG A 1 24.75 -13.17 5.70
N LYS A 2 23.82 -14.06 6.11
CA LYS A 2 22.35 -13.81 6.00
C LYS A 2 21.82 -12.63 6.85
N VAL A 3 22.28 -12.47 8.09
CA VAL A 3 21.83 -11.40 9.02
C VAL A 3 22.14 -9.99 8.48
N PHE A 4 23.37 -9.76 8.01
CA PHE A 4 23.77 -8.49 7.37
C PHE A 4 22.95 -8.14 6.12
N SER A 5 22.56 -9.15 5.32
CA SER A 5 21.75 -8.92 4.11
C SER A 5 20.30 -8.53 4.41
N CYS A 6 19.76 -8.96 5.56
CA CYS A 6 18.40 -8.60 6.00
C CYS A 6 18.36 -7.15 6.51
N SER A 7 19.37 -6.75 7.31
CA SER A 7 19.49 -5.39 7.85
C SER A 7 19.67 -4.34 6.75
N LEU A 8 20.52 -4.59 5.75
CA LEU A 8 20.72 -3.67 4.62
C LEU A 8 19.46 -3.51 3.75
N LYS A 9 18.70 -4.60 3.53
CA LYS A 9 17.42 -4.54 2.81
C LYS A 9 16.36 -3.75 3.58
N SER A 10 16.28 -3.92 4.90
CA SER A 10 15.37 -3.17 5.77
C SER A 10 15.69 -1.67 5.74
N VAL A 11 16.98 -1.30 5.80
CA VAL A 11 17.43 0.11 5.71
C VAL A 11 17.13 0.72 4.34
N ALA A 12 17.33 -0.02 3.25
CA ALA A 12 17.03 0.46 1.90
C ALA A 12 15.53 0.72 1.71
N VAL A 13 14.68 -0.21 2.15
CA VAL A 13 13.22 -0.06 2.06
C VAL A 13 12.72 1.10 2.92
N GLY A 14 13.33 1.34 4.09
CA GLY A 14 13.05 2.52 4.90
C GLY A 14 13.28 3.84 4.14
N LYS A 15 14.40 3.95 3.41
CA LYS A 15 14.70 5.13 2.58
C LYS A 15 13.70 5.31 1.44
N ASP A 16 13.26 4.23 0.81
CA ASP A 16 12.21 4.31 -0.23
C ASP A 16 10.88 4.77 0.37
N ILE A 17 10.48 4.29 1.55
CA ILE A 17 9.27 4.77 2.24
C ILE A 17 9.39 6.28 2.51
N ASP A 18 10.52 6.74 3.06
CA ASP A 18 10.77 8.16 3.31
C ASP A 18 10.76 9.01 2.03
N TYR A 19 11.22 8.44 0.91
CA TYR A 19 11.18 9.10 -0.38
C TYR A 19 9.74 9.23 -0.89
N TYR A 20 8.99 8.12 -0.95
CA TYR A 20 7.64 8.10 -1.51
C TYR A 20 6.60 8.81 -0.63
N SER A 21 6.80 8.86 0.70
CA SER A 21 5.89 9.56 1.60
C SER A 21 5.95 11.09 1.50
N LYS A 22 6.93 11.65 0.76
CA LYS A 22 7.01 13.10 0.49
C LYS A 22 6.07 13.55 -0.62
N PHE A 23 5.57 12.63 -1.42
CA PHE A 23 4.65 12.92 -2.52
C PHE A 23 3.20 12.80 -2.02
N SER A 24 2.33 13.66 -2.53
CA SER A 24 0.89 13.57 -2.27
C SER A 24 0.25 12.56 -3.23
N PRO A 25 -0.68 11.70 -2.76
CA PRO A 25 -1.49 10.86 -3.62
C PRO A 25 -2.23 11.68 -4.70
N SER A 26 -2.21 11.18 -5.93
CA SER A 26 -2.89 11.84 -7.05
C SER A 26 -4.39 11.51 -7.00
N PRO A 27 -5.29 12.48 -6.82
CA PRO A 27 -6.73 12.24 -6.94
C PRO A 27 -7.06 11.94 -8.41
N LEU A 28 -7.97 10.99 -8.64
CA LEU A 28 -8.50 10.69 -9.97
C LEU A 28 -9.94 11.17 -10.07
N SER A 29 -10.24 11.89 -11.15
CA SER A 29 -11.61 12.24 -11.52
C SER A 29 -12.35 11.04 -12.11
N MET A 30 -13.70 11.09 -12.08
CA MET A 30 -14.53 10.05 -12.70
C MET A 30 -14.24 9.90 -14.20
N LYS A 31 -13.97 11.01 -14.90
CA LYS A 31 -13.58 10.99 -16.31
C LYS A 31 -12.28 10.21 -16.52
N GLN A 32 -11.23 10.55 -15.76
CA GLN A 32 -9.95 9.82 -15.85
C GLN A 32 -10.14 8.34 -15.54
N PHE A 33 -10.97 8.00 -14.55
CA PHE A 33 -11.27 6.63 -14.18
C PHE A 33 -11.97 5.85 -15.32
N LEU A 34 -12.95 6.45 -15.99
CA LEU A 34 -13.62 5.86 -17.16
C LEU A 34 -12.68 5.75 -18.37
N ASP A 35 -11.83 6.75 -18.58
CA ASP A 35 -10.82 6.72 -19.65
C ASP A 35 -9.82 5.55 -19.44
N PHE A 36 -9.48 5.24 -18.18
CA PHE A 36 -8.70 4.05 -17.80
C PHE A 36 -9.43 2.72 -18.01
N GLY A 37 -10.76 2.70 -18.17
CA GLY A 37 -11.57 1.49 -18.34
C GLY A 37 -12.22 1.31 -19.72
N SER A 38 -12.12 2.31 -20.60
CA SER A 38 -12.66 2.24 -21.98
C SER A 38 -11.90 1.25 -22.86
N GLU A 39 -12.45 0.80 -23.99
CA GLU A 39 -11.85 -0.21 -24.91
C GLU A 39 -10.42 0.13 -25.40
N ASN A 40 -9.97 1.39 -25.22
CA ASN A 40 -8.61 1.86 -25.52
C ASN A 40 -7.71 1.96 -24.28
N ALA A 41 -8.14 1.43 -23.13
CA ALA A 41 -7.41 1.38 -21.88
C ALA A 41 -6.13 0.57 -22.07
N CYS A 42 -5.05 1.27 -22.41
CA CYS A 42 -3.77 0.62 -22.59
C CYS A 42 -3.30 0.15 -21.21
N GLU A 43 -3.20 -1.18 -21.03
CA GLU A 43 -2.59 -1.83 -19.86
C GLU A 43 -1.24 -1.17 -19.50
N LYS A 44 -0.50 -0.68 -20.50
CA LYS A 44 0.75 0.08 -20.33
C LYS A 44 0.55 1.43 -19.63
N THR A 45 -0.53 2.15 -19.91
CA THR A 45 -0.86 3.43 -19.26
C THR A 45 -1.27 3.19 -17.81
N SER A 46 -2.12 2.19 -17.57
CA SER A 46 -2.50 1.77 -16.22
C SER A 46 -1.29 1.32 -15.41
N PHE A 47 -0.42 0.49 -15.99
CA PHE A 47 0.87 0.11 -15.42
C PHE A 47 1.76 1.32 -15.10
N ALA A 48 1.94 2.23 -16.05
CA ALA A 48 2.80 3.40 -15.88
C ALA A 48 2.33 4.33 -14.76
N PHE A 49 1.00 4.46 -14.59
CA PHE A 49 0.39 5.18 -13.49
C PHE A 49 0.58 4.44 -12.16
N LEU A 50 0.12 3.19 -12.07
CA LEU A 50 0.08 2.44 -10.81
C LEU A 50 1.46 2.11 -10.23
N ARG A 51 2.47 1.85 -11.07
CA ARG A 51 3.84 1.62 -10.59
C ARG A 51 4.41 2.83 -9.84
N GLN A 52 3.88 4.03 -10.11
CA GLN A 52 4.30 5.28 -9.48
C GLN A 52 3.37 5.67 -8.34
N GLU A 53 2.06 5.53 -8.54
CA GLU A 53 1.03 5.96 -7.59
C GLU A 53 0.89 5.02 -6.38
N LEU A 54 0.97 3.69 -6.58
CA LEU A 54 0.81 2.74 -5.47
C LEU A 54 1.89 2.89 -4.39
N PRO A 55 3.20 3.03 -4.72
CA PRO A 55 4.21 3.29 -3.71
C PRO A 55 3.96 4.57 -2.91
N VAL A 56 3.49 5.64 -3.55
CA VAL A 56 3.15 6.91 -2.88
C VAL A 56 2.05 6.68 -1.84
N ARG A 57 0.93 6.05 -2.24
CA ARG A 57 -0.20 5.80 -1.35
C ARG A 57 0.16 4.86 -0.19
N LEU A 58 0.88 3.78 -0.49
CA LEU A 58 1.35 2.82 0.52
C LEU A 58 2.32 3.47 1.51
N ALA A 59 3.29 4.27 1.04
CA ALA A 59 4.25 4.94 1.91
C ALA A 59 3.59 5.98 2.82
N ASN A 60 2.66 6.78 2.28
CA ASN A 60 1.90 7.76 3.07
C ASN A 60 1.14 7.08 4.20
N ILE A 61 0.39 6.01 3.91
CA ILE A 61 -0.38 5.34 4.96
C ILE A 61 0.49 4.58 5.96
N MET A 62 1.63 4.02 5.53
CA MET A 62 2.61 3.44 6.46
C MET A 62 3.16 4.48 7.43
N LYS A 63 3.38 5.73 6.96
CA LYS A 63 3.78 6.83 7.85
C LYS A 63 2.67 7.20 8.82
N GLU A 64 1.42 7.25 8.37
CA GLU A 64 0.28 7.51 9.26
C GLU A 64 0.10 6.43 10.32
N ILE A 65 0.25 5.14 9.96
CA ILE A 65 0.21 4.04 10.93
C ILE A 65 1.29 4.25 12.01
N ASN A 66 2.51 4.63 11.61
CA ASN A 66 3.62 4.85 12.55
C ASN A 66 3.45 6.07 13.47
N LEU A 67 2.40 6.87 13.30
CA LEU A 67 2.03 7.96 14.22
C LEU A 67 1.02 7.52 15.28
N LEU A 68 0.53 6.28 15.22
CA LEU A 68 -0.31 5.72 16.27
C LEU A 68 0.46 5.58 17.60
N PRO A 69 -0.24 5.55 18.75
CA PRO A 69 0.39 5.29 20.04
C PRO A 69 1.18 3.99 20.04
N ASP A 70 2.37 3.99 20.66
CA ASP A 70 3.26 2.81 20.73
C ASP A 70 2.56 1.56 21.24
N ASN A 71 1.68 1.69 22.23
CA ASN A 71 0.91 0.60 22.79
C ASN A 71 -0.08 -0.02 21.79
N LEU A 72 -0.65 0.80 20.90
CA LEU A 72 -1.52 0.32 19.82
C LEU A 72 -0.69 -0.30 18.69
N LEU A 73 0.46 0.29 18.34
CA LEU A 73 1.41 -0.25 17.36
C LEU A 73 1.92 -1.65 17.73
N ARG A 74 2.07 -1.93 19.04
CA ARG A 74 2.54 -3.21 19.57
C ARG A 74 1.49 -4.31 19.59
N THR A 75 0.24 -4.00 19.30
CA THR A 75 -0.81 -5.03 19.19
C THR A 75 -0.51 -5.97 18.02
N SER A 76 -0.76 -7.26 18.18
CA SER A 76 -0.37 -8.27 17.18
C SER A 76 -1.08 -8.02 15.85
N SER A 77 -2.34 -7.58 15.93
CA SER A 77 -3.16 -7.23 14.79
C SER A 77 -2.64 -6.01 14.02
N VAL A 78 -2.23 -4.92 14.69
CA VAL A 78 -1.67 -3.74 13.99
C VAL A 78 -0.30 -4.07 13.37
N SER A 79 0.54 -4.83 14.08
CA SER A 79 1.81 -5.29 13.52
C SER A 79 1.63 -6.18 12.28
N LEU A 80 0.58 -7.01 12.25
CA LEU A 80 0.24 -7.83 11.08
C LEU A 80 -0.15 -6.95 9.89
N VAL A 81 -0.98 -5.93 10.11
CA VAL A 81 -1.33 -4.96 9.04
C VAL A 81 -0.09 -4.23 8.53
N GLN A 82 0.80 -3.75 9.40
CA GLN A 82 2.06 -3.12 8.99
C GLN A 82 2.90 -4.05 8.09
N SER A 83 2.97 -5.35 8.43
CA SER A 83 3.69 -6.34 7.64
C SER A 83 3.11 -6.50 6.23
N TRP A 84 1.78 -6.45 6.09
CA TRP A 84 1.11 -6.54 4.79
C TRP A 84 1.41 -5.32 3.91
N TYR A 85 1.33 -4.12 4.48
CA TYR A 85 1.67 -2.88 3.75
C TYR A 85 3.14 -2.87 3.33
N MET A 86 4.06 -3.28 4.22
CA MET A 86 5.48 -3.41 3.91
C MET A 86 5.73 -4.39 2.77
N GLN A 87 5.11 -5.57 2.80
CA GLN A 87 5.27 -6.58 1.76
C GLN A 87 4.71 -6.09 0.42
N SER A 88 3.55 -5.42 0.43
CA SER A 88 2.94 -4.82 -0.77
C SER A 88 3.79 -3.72 -1.38
N PHE A 89 4.38 -2.86 -0.54
CA PHE A 89 5.29 -1.82 -0.98
C PHE A 89 6.52 -2.41 -1.68
N GLN A 90 7.16 -3.41 -1.05
CA GLN A 90 8.30 -4.12 -1.64
C GLN A 90 7.94 -4.84 -2.95
N ASP A 91 6.73 -5.40 -3.04
CA ASP A 91 6.26 -6.08 -4.26
C ASP A 91 6.13 -5.11 -5.44
N ILE A 92 5.55 -3.92 -5.23
CA ILE A 92 5.42 -2.91 -6.30
C ILE A 92 6.77 -2.28 -6.66
N LEU A 93 7.67 -2.05 -5.70
CA LEU A 93 8.98 -1.45 -6.00
C LEU A 93 9.83 -2.29 -6.97
N LYS A 94 9.58 -3.59 -7.10
CA LYS A 94 10.22 -4.46 -8.10
C LYS A 94 9.99 -4.00 -9.56
N PHE A 95 9.05 -3.09 -9.77
CA PHE A 95 8.63 -2.57 -11.08
C PHE A 95 9.05 -1.10 -11.33
N LYS A 96 9.79 -0.45 -10.40
CA LYS A 96 10.22 0.96 -10.47
C LYS A 96 11.16 1.28 -11.64
N ASP A 97 12.24 0.52 -11.79
CA ASP A 97 13.37 0.89 -12.69
C ASP A 97 13.44 0.10 -14.01
N LYS A 98 12.49 -0.79 -14.26
CA LYS A 98 12.56 -1.70 -15.41
C LYS A 98 11.96 -1.07 -16.67
N ASN A 99 12.59 -0.04 -17.22
CA ASN A 99 12.28 0.46 -18.58
C ASN A 99 13.43 0.25 -19.59
N SER A 100 14.58 -0.28 -19.17
CA SER A 100 15.73 -0.44 -20.05
C SER A 100 15.64 -1.72 -20.89
N GLY A 101 15.08 -1.60 -22.10
CA GLY A 101 15.36 -2.53 -23.20
C GLY A 101 14.38 -3.70 -23.42
N PHE A 102 13.07 -3.46 -23.46
CA PHE A 102 12.12 -4.52 -23.79
C PHE A 102 11.89 -4.68 -25.30
N THR A 103 12.05 -5.89 -25.80
CA THR A 103 11.43 -6.34 -27.06
C THR A 103 9.93 -6.55 -26.84
N HIS A 104 9.12 -6.55 -27.92
CA HIS A 104 7.65 -6.72 -27.83
C HIS A 104 7.20 -7.97 -27.04
N SER A 105 7.92 -9.08 -27.13
CA SER A 105 7.64 -10.32 -26.38
C SER A 105 7.93 -10.19 -24.88
N THR A 106 9.05 -9.56 -24.51
CA THR A 106 9.42 -9.38 -23.09
C THR A 106 8.53 -8.35 -22.39
N CYS A 107 7.96 -7.40 -23.13
CA CYS A 107 7.02 -6.40 -22.64
C CYS A 107 5.73 -7.05 -22.11
N ASN A 108 5.15 -8.01 -22.85
CA ASN A 108 3.91 -8.66 -22.45
C ASN A 108 4.09 -9.50 -21.15
N GLY A 109 5.15 -10.31 -21.08
CA GLY A 109 5.45 -11.07 -19.86
C GLY A 109 5.76 -10.20 -18.63
N PHE A 110 6.15 -8.94 -18.81
CA PHE A 110 6.35 -8.02 -17.70
C PHE A 110 5.05 -7.40 -17.18
N LEU A 111 4.13 -7.03 -18.08
CA LEU A 111 2.80 -6.54 -17.72
C LEU A 111 2.00 -7.61 -16.97
N ILE A 112 2.00 -8.86 -17.46
CA ILE A 112 1.35 -9.98 -16.78
C ILE A 112 1.87 -10.14 -15.34
N ARG A 113 3.19 -10.07 -15.12
CA ARG A 113 3.78 -10.15 -13.77
C ARG A 113 3.37 -8.98 -12.88
N PHE A 114 3.15 -7.80 -13.45
CA PHE A 114 2.67 -6.64 -12.71
C PHE A 114 1.20 -6.85 -12.31
N THR A 115 0.36 -7.29 -13.23
CA THR A 115 -1.04 -7.65 -12.97
C THR A 115 -1.15 -8.71 -11.88
N ASP A 116 -0.32 -9.76 -11.94
CA ASP A 116 -0.23 -10.77 -10.87
C ASP A 116 0.15 -10.17 -9.51
N ALA A 117 1.08 -9.19 -9.49
CA ALA A 117 1.48 -8.52 -8.26
C ALA A 117 0.33 -7.66 -7.70
N VAL A 118 -0.40 -6.93 -8.57
CA VAL A 118 -1.60 -6.16 -8.22
C VAL A 118 -2.67 -7.06 -7.60
N ILE A 119 -2.97 -8.20 -8.22
CA ILE A 119 -3.94 -9.18 -7.70
C ILE A 119 -3.49 -9.73 -6.34
N LYS A 120 -2.20 -10.07 -6.19
CA LYS A 120 -1.65 -10.54 -4.91
C LYS A 120 -1.78 -9.49 -3.80
N ILE A 121 -1.52 -8.22 -4.10
CA ILE A 121 -1.65 -7.12 -3.13
C ILE A 121 -3.12 -6.93 -2.74
N ARG A 122 -4.02 -6.92 -3.72
CA ARG A 122 -5.47 -6.83 -3.49
C ARG A 122 -5.94 -7.91 -2.53
N ASN A 123 -5.56 -9.16 -2.79
CA ASN A 123 -5.96 -10.31 -1.98
C ASN A 123 -5.35 -10.27 -0.58
N ARG A 124 -4.07 -9.92 -0.44
CA ARG A 124 -3.39 -9.75 0.85
C ARG A 124 -4.09 -8.73 1.75
N HIS A 125 -4.67 -7.69 1.15
CA HIS A 125 -5.30 -6.62 1.90
C HIS A 125 -6.79 -6.87 2.22
N ASN A 126 -7.35 -8.04 1.91
CA ASN A 126 -8.77 -8.34 2.12
C ASN A 126 -9.20 -8.15 3.58
N ASP A 127 -8.40 -8.64 4.52
CA ASP A 127 -8.74 -8.65 5.94
C ASP A 127 -8.17 -7.45 6.73
N VAL A 128 -7.60 -6.46 6.05
CA VAL A 128 -7.04 -5.26 6.70
C VAL A 128 -8.05 -4.56 7.61
N ILE A 129 -9.32 -4.47 7.21
CA ILE A 129 -10.36 -3.81 8.03
C ILE A 129 -10.63 -4.61 9.32
N PRO A 130 -11.07 -5.88 9.26
CA PRO A 130 -11.33 -6.64 10.48
C PRO A 130 -10.07 -6.80 11.35
N THR A 131 -8.89 -6.96 10.75
CA THR A 131 -7.65 -7.03 11.53
C THR A 131 -7.30 -5.71 12.21
N MET A 132 -7.43 -4.56 11.54
CA MET A 132 -7.20 -3.26 12.18
C MET A 132 -8.19 -3.02 13.33
N ALA A 133 -9.47 -3.38 13.14
CA ALA A 133 -10.47 -3.32 14.19
C ALA A 133 -10.09 -4.19 15.40
N GLN A 134 -9.61 -5.42 15.14
CA GLN A 134 -9.14 -6.31 16.19
C GLN A 134 -7.96 -5.71 16.98
N GLY A 135 -7.04 -5.00 16.33
CA GLY A 135 -5.95 -4.30 17.02
C GLY A 135 -6.43 -3.19 17.95
N VAL A 136 -7.49 -2.47 17.58
CA VAL A 136 -8.12 -1.46 18.45
C VAL A 136 -8.81 -2.13 19.65
N VAL A 137 -9.43 -3.29 19.45
CA VAL A 137 -10.01 -4.10 20.54
C VAL A 137 -8.92 -4.57 21.50
N GLU A 138 -7.84 -5.17 20.99
CA GLU A 138 -6.68 -5.62 21.78
C GLU A 138 -6.10 -4.49 22.64
N TYR A 139 -5.96 -3.29 22.05
CA TYR A 139 -5.52 -2.09 22.77
C TYR A 139 -6.49 -1.71 23.88
N LYS A 140 -7.79 -1.64 23.57
CA LYS A 140 -8.83 -1.24 24.53
C LYS A 140 -8.92 -2.20 25.71
N GLU A 141 -8.82 -3.50 25.48
CA GLU A 141 -8.87 -4.52 26.54
C GLU A 141 -7.64 -4.45 27.46
N THR A 142 -6.48 -4.10 26.91
CA THR A 142 -5.21 -4.07 27.66
C THR A 142 -4.99 -2.75 28.40
N TYR A 143 -5.32 -1.62 27.78
CA TYR A 143 -4.97 -0.28 28.27
C TYR A 143 -6.19 0.59 28.63
N GLY A 144 -7.41 0.10 28.37
CA GLY A 144 -8.63 0.87 28.56
C GLY A 144 -8.87 1.91 27.45
N THR A 145 -9.76 2.85 27.73
CA THR A 145 -10.12 3.96 26.83
C THR A 145 -9.70 5.29 27.43
N ASP A 146 -8.90 6.06 26.68
CA ASP A 146 -8.58 7.45 26.97
C ASP A 146 -9.23 8.35 25.90
N PRO A 147 -10.01 9.39 26.27
CA PRO A 147 -10.72 10.22 25.29
C PRO A 147 -9.83 10.88 24.23
N VAL A 148 -8.62 11.33 24.61
CA VAL A 148 -7.69 12.00 23.69
C VAL A 148 -7.11 10.98 22.71
N VAL A 149 -6.68 9.82 23.20
CA VAL A 149 -6.22 8.72 22.35
C VAL A 149 -7.34 8.23 21.43
N SER A 150 -8.56 8.09 21.93
CA SER A 150 -9.71 7.69 21.11
C SER A 150 -9.97 8.66 19.96
N GLN A 151 -9.87 9.97 20.20
CA GLN A 151 -10.00 10.97 19.13
C GLN A 151 -8.89 10.84 18.07
N ASN A 152 -7.64 10.67 18.51
CA ASN A 152 -6.50 10.49 17.60
C ASN A 152 -6.60 9.20 16.77
N VAL A 153 -7.05 8.10 17.40
CA VAL A 153 -7.28 6.82 16.72
C VAL A 153 -8.42 6.97 15.72
N GLN A 154 -9.53 7.62 16.08
CA GLN A 154 -10.63 7.87 15.14
C GLN A 154 -10.17 8.67 13.92
N TYR A 155 -9.44 9.77 14.14
CA TYR A 155 -8.88 10.57 13.06
C TYR A 155 -7.98 9.75 12.12
N PHE A 156 -7.13 8.89 12.67
CA PHE A 156 -6.33 7.95 11.90
C PHE A 156 -7.22 6.98 11.11
N LEU A 157 -8.21 6.35 11.74
CA LEU A 157 -9.05 5.32 11.11
C LEU A 157 -9.82 5.89 9.91
N ASP A 158 -10.34 7.11 10.01
CA ASP A 158 -11.04 7.78 8.92
C ASP A 158 -10.13 7.93 7.69
N ARG A 159 -8.90 8.40 7.90
CA ARG A 159 -7.89 8.56 6.84
C ARG A 159 -7.40 7.23 6.29
N PHE A 160 -7.17 6.27 7.18
CA PHE A 160 -6.73 4.92 6.85
C PHE A 160 -7.74 4.19 5.96
N TYR A 161 -9.02 4.25 6.30
CA TYR A 161 -10.06 3.60 5.51
C TYR A 161 -10.32 4.31 4.19
N MET A 162 -10.25 5.64 4.13
CA MET A 162 -10.33 6.37 2.84
C MET A 162 -9.15 6.03 1.92
N SER A 163 -7.93 6.01 2.46
CA SER A 163 -6.73 5.58 1.71
C SER A 163 -6.90 4.15 1.18
N ARG A 164 -7.39 3.23 2.01
CA ARG A 164 -7.63 1.84 1.61
C ARG A 164 -8.69 1.71 0.52
N ILE A 165 -9.82 2.42 0.63
CA ILE A 165 -10.85 2.45 -0.43
C ILE A 165 -10.23 2.90 -1.74
N SER A 166 -9.45 3.98 -1.70
CA SER A 166 -8.80 4.56 -2.86
C SER A 166 -7.77 3.60 -3.50
N ILE A 167 -6.97 2.89 -2.70
CA ILE A 167 -6.05 1.86 -3.20
C ILE A 167 -6.82 0.69 -3.80
N ARG A 168 -7.86 0.19 -3.12
CA ARG A 168 -8.66 -0.95 -3.62
C ARG A 168 -9.36 -0.63 -4.93
N MET A 169 -9.86 0.60 -5.09
CA MET A 169 -10.41 1.11 -6.35
C MET A 169 -9.40 1.01 -7.49
N LEU A 170 -8.17 1.49 -7.28
CA LEU A 170 -7.09 1.41 -8.28
C LEU A 170 -6.69 -0.02 -8.63
N LEU A 171 -6.55 -0.88 -7.62
CA LEU A 171 -6.17 -2.28 -7.83
C LEU A 171 -7.26 -3.05 -8.58
N ASN A 172 -8.54 -2.81 -8.25
CA ASN A 172 -9.67 -3.44 -8.94
C ASN A 172 -9.69 -3.03 -10.41
N GLN A 173 -9.63 -1.72 -10.71
CA GLN A 173 -9.70 -1.20 -12.08
C GLN A 173 -8.61 -1.74 -13.01
N HIS A 174 -7.45 -2.12 -12.47
CA HIS A 174 -6.37 -2.72 -13.27
C HIS A 174 -6.49 -4.22 -13.45
N SER A 175 -7.21 -4.90 -12.55
CA SER A 175 -7.33 -6.35 -12.50
C SER A 175 -8.63 -6.90 -13.08
N GLU A 176 -9.57 -6.02 -13.41
CA GLU A 176 -10.81 -6.31 -14.14
C GLU A 176 -10.57 -6.11 -15.65
#